data_AF-A0A3D3E3C2-F1
#
_entry.id   AF-A0A3D3E3C2-F1
#
_cell.length_a   1.000
_cell.length_b   1.000
_cell.length_c   1.000
_cell.angle_alpha   90.00
_cell.angle_beta   90.00
_cell.angle_gamma   90.00
#
_symmetry.space_group_name_H-M   'P 1'
#
loop_
_entity.id
_entity.type
_entity.pdbx_description
1 polymer ?
#
loop_
_entity_poly.entity_id
_entity_poly.type
_entity_poly.pdbx_seq_one_letter_code
_entity_poly.pdbx_strand_id
1 'polypeptide(L)' 'MANYKIVIPARYSSSRLPGKPLIELSGKPMIQHTYERALETGVKEIVIATDDQRIFDVAKGFGADVVMTNP' A
#
# COMPACT_ATOMS: atom_id res chain seq x y z
N MET A 1 -20.24 4.21 13.18
CA MET A 1 -19.10 4.34 12.25
C MET A 1 -17.94 3.54 12.82
N ALA A 2 -17.23 2.79 11.98
CA ALA A 2 -16.02 2.08 12.37
C ALA A 2 -15.00 3.09 12.96
N ASN A 3 -14.57 2.87 14.20
CA ASN A 3 -13.57 3.71 14.89
C ASN A 3 -12.21 3.00 14.89
N TYR A 4 -11.71 2.66 13.70
CA TYR A 4 -10.41 2.02 13.53
C TYR A 4 -9.78 2.46 12.22
N LYS A 5 -8.45 2.40 12.19
CA LYS A 5 -7.64 2.73 11.01
C LYS A 5 -7.02 1.46 10.44
N ILE A 6 -6.83 1.43 9.13
CA ILE A 6 -6.09 0.36 8.46
C ILE A 6 -4.72 0.91 8.08
N VAL A 7 -3.66 0.24 8.50
CA VAL A 7 -2.29 0.54 8.07
C VAL A 7 -1.81 -0.63 7.22
N ILE A 8 -1.38 -0.34 5.99
CA ILE A 8 -0.85 -1.33 5.05
C ILE A 8 0.67 -1.15 4.98
N PRO A 9 1.46 -1.93 5.73
CA PRO A 9 2.92 -1.86 5.66
C PRO A 9 3.41 -2.44 4.32
N ALA A 10 4.24 -1.66 3.62
CA ALA A 10 4.78 -2.03 2.33
C ALA A 10 6.29 -1.74 2.30
N ARG A 11 7.11 -2.79 2.38
CA ARG A 11 8.57 -2.71 2.28
C ARG A 11 9.06 -3.28 0.97
N TYR A 12 10.12 -2.70 0.42
CA TYR A 12 10.71 -3.18 -0.83
C TYR A 12 11.47 -4.50 -0.66
N SER A 13 12.16 -4.67 0.47
CA SER A 13 13.05 -5.80 0.81
C SER A 13 12.30 -7.10 1.14
N SER A 14 11.48 -7.59 0.22
CA SER A 14 10.80 -8.88 0.32
C SER A 14 11.72 -10.02 -0.14
N SER A 15 12.02 -10.97 0.75
CA SER A 15 13.02 -12.02 0.52
C SER A 15 12.58 -13.13 -0.44
N ARG A 16 11.30 -13.51 -0.41
CA ARG A 16 10.75 -14.58 -1.28
C ARG A 16 10.25 -14.07 -2.64
N LEU A 17 9.93 -12.79 -2.71
CA LEU A 17 9.43 -12.15 -3.92
C LEU A 17 9.94 -10.70 -3.93
N PRO A 18 11.13 -10.44 -4.51
CA PRO A 18 11.74 -9.12 -4.49
C PRO A 18 10.83 -8.04 -5.10
N GLY A 19 10.77 -6.87 -4.48
CA GLY A 19 9.94 -5.76 -4.99
C GLY A 19 8.44 -6.05 -5.01
N LYS A 20 7.98 -7.07 -4.26
CA LYS A 20 6.59 -7.55 -4.24
C LYS A 20 5.51 -6.46 -4.35
N PRO A 21 5.54 -5.36 -3.56
CA PRO A 21 4.50 -4.33 -3.62
C PRO A 21 4.31 -3.70 -5.01
N LEU A 22 5.39 -3.63 -5.80
CA LEU A 22 5.43 -3.01 -7.12
C LEU A 22 5.20 -3.99 -8.28
N ILE A 23 5.03 -5.28 -8.00
CA ILE A 23 4.79 -6.27 -9.06
C ILE A 23 3.42 -6.01 -9.66
N GLU A 24 3.38 -5.83 -10.97
CA GLU A 24 2.15 -5.74 -11.76
C GLU A 24 1.40 -7.07 -11.76
N LEU A 25 0.14 -7.02 -11.32
CA LEU A 25 -0.80 -8.12 -11.32
C LEU A 25 -2.08 -7.66 -12.01
N SER A 26 -2.36 -8.20 -13.18
CA SER A 26 -3.55 -7.85 -13.97
C SER A 26 -3.69 -6.34 -14.24
N GLY A 27 -2.57 -5.66 -14.52
CA GLY A 27 -2.52 -4.24 -14.87
C GLY A 27 -2.63 -3.27 -13.69
N LYS A 28 -2.45 -3.76 -12.46
CA LYS A 28 -2.26 -2.93 -11.27
C LYS A 28 -1.10 -3.46 -10.42
N PRO A 29 -0.33 -2.60 -9.74
CA PRO A 29 0.68 -3.06 -8.79
C PRO A 29 0.02 -3.82 -7.64
N MET A 30 0.68 -4.86 -7.11
CA MET A 30 0.15 -5.74 -6.06
C MET A 30 -0.39 -4.95 -4.85
N ILE A 31 0.30 -3.88 -4.45
CA ILE A 31 -0.11 -3.06 -3.31
C ILE A 31 -1.47 -2.37 -3.53
N GLN A 32 -1.79 -2.00 -4.78
CA GLN A 32 -3.08 -1.40 -5.12
C GLN A 32 -4.23 -2.38 -4.88
N HIS A 33 -4.05 -3.67 -5.20
CA HIS A 33 -5.07 -4.68 -4.91
C HIS A 33 -5.39 -4.77 -3.42
N THR A 34 -4.37 -4.66 -2.56
CA THR A 34 -4.55 -4.68 -1.10
C THR A 34 -5.28 -3.44 -0.60
N TYR A 35 -4.92 -2.27 -1.14
CA TYR A 35 -5.59 -1.00 -0.83
C TYR A 35 -7.06 -0.98 -1.25
N GLU A 36 -7.37 -1.47 -2.47
CA GLU A 36 -8.75 -1.55 -2.96
C GLU A 36 -9.61 -2.50 -2.11
N ARG A 37 -9.07 -3.63 -1.66
CA ARG A 37 -9.77 -4.52 -0.70
C ARG A 37 -10.01 -3.83 0.65
N ALA A 38 -9.08 -3.00 1.11
CA ALA A 38 -9.27 -2.24 2.35
C ALA A 38 -10.41 -1.20 2.21
N LEU A 39 -10.53 -0.55 1.05
CA LEU A 39 -11.62 0.40 0.77
C LEU A 39 -13.01 -0.26 0.84
N GLU A 40 -13.14 -1.52 0.41
CA GLU A 40 -14.40 -2.27 0.45
C GLU A 40 -14.96 -2.48 1.87
N THR A 41 -14.13 -2.31 2.91
CA THR A 41 -14.56 -2.37 4.32
C THR A 41 -15.38 -1.16 4.77
N GLY A 42 -15.42 -0.08 3.98
CA GLY A 42 -16.11 1.18 4.32
C GLY A 42 -15.36 2.06 5.33
N VAL A 43 -14.13 1.69 5.70
CA VAL A 43 -13.24 2.49 6.57
C VAL A 43 -12.69 3.67 5.78
N LYS A 44 -12.68 4.85 6.39
CA LYS A 44 -12.17 6.08 5.75
C LYS A 44 -10.69 6.32 5.98
N GLU A 45 -10.12 5.75 7.04
CA GLU A 45 -8.73 6.00 7.45
C GLU A 45 -7.87 4.79 7.06
N ILE A 46 -7.38 4.78 5.83
CA ILE A 46 -6.53 3.72 5.28
C ILE A 46 -5.23 4.36 4.81
N VAL A 47 -4.09 3.94 5.36
CA VAL A 47 -2.78 4.50 5.00
C VAL A 47 -1.79 3.40 4.63
N ILE A 48 -1.03 3.61 3.56
CA ILE A 48 0.13 2.80 3.21
C ILE A 48 1.36 3.37 3.93
N ALA A 49 2.11 2.52 4.63
CA ALA A 49 3.33 2.91 5.34
C ALA A 49 4.52 2.23 4.67
N THR A 50 5.47 3.02 4.14
CA THR A 50 6.60 2.49 3.37
C THR A 50 7.91 3.20 3.65
N ASP A 51 9.00 2.45 3.62
CA ASP A 51 10.38 2.94 3.70
C ASP A 51 10.99 3.22 2.31
N ASP A 52 10.25 2.96 1.22
CA ASP A 52 10.77 3.02 -0.14
C ASP A 52 10.01 4.04 -1.01
N GLN A 53 10.75 4.99 -1.58
CA GLN A 53 10.18 6.07 -2.39
C GLN A 53 9.40 5.55 -3.61
N ARG A 54 9.80 4.43 -4.22
CA ARG A 54 9.11 3.88 -5.40
C ARG A 54 7.71 3.37 -5.03
N ILE A 55 7.59 2.74 -3.86
CA ILE A 55 6.30 2.31 -3.32
C ILE A 55 5.43 3.52 -2.99
N PHE A 56 6.02 4.56 -2.38
CA PHE A 56 5.34 5.81 -2.08
C PHE A 56 4.75 6.45 -3.34
N ASP A 57 5.55 6.61 -4.39
CA ASP A 57 5.13 7.27 -5.62
C ASP A 57 4.01 6.49 -6.32
N VAL A 58 4.10 5.16 -6.36
CA VAL A 58 3.06 4.29 -6.93
C VAL A 58 1.78 4.37 -6.11
N ALA A 59 1.86 4.30 -4.78
CA ALA A 59 0.72 4.44 -3.88
C ALA A 59 -0.02 5.77 -4.06
N LYS A 60 0.75 6.85 -4.11
CA LYS A 60 0.23 8.19 -4.37
C LYS A 60 -0.41 8.28 -5.77
N GLY A 61 0.18 7.61 -6.77
CA GLY A 61 -0.31 7.58 -8.14
C GLY A 61 -1.71 6.98 -8.30
N PHE A 62 -2.09 5.99 -7.48
CA PHE A 62 -3.45 5.44 -7.47
C PHE A 62 -4.37 6.08 -6.40
N GLY A 63 -3.94 7.17 -5.76
CA GLY A 63 -4.76 7.96 -4.85
C GLY A 63 -4.89 7.40 -3.44
N ALA A 64 -3.95 6.57 -2.98
CA ALA A 64 -3.89 6.18 -1.59
C ALA A 64 -3.23 7.24 -0.70
N ASP A 65 -3.72 7.35 0.54
CA ASP A 65 -2.94 7.98 1.60
C ASP A 65 -1.71 7.13 1.87
N VAL A 66 -0.54 7.75 1.81
CA VAL A 66 0.74 7.07 1.97
C VAL A 66 1.71 7.95 2.75
N VAL A 67 2.49 7.33 3.62
CA VAL A 67 3.51 7.99 4.44
C VAL A 67 4.84 7.28 4.33
N MET A 68 5.91 8.08 4.34
CA MET A 68 7.27 7.57 4.49
C MET A 68 7.51 7.16 5.95
N THR A 69 8.08 5.98 6.16
CA THR A 69 8.50 5.46 7.45
C THR A 69 10.01 5.26 7.50
N ASN A 70 10.59 5.27 8.70
CA ASN A 70 11.99 4.92 8.87
C ASN A 70 12.16 3.38 8.93
N PRO A 71 13.25 2.80 8.41
CA PRO A 71 13.54 1.37 8.47
C PRO A 71 13.63 0.80 9.89
#